data_AF-A0A2N2DYX6-F1
#
_entry.id   AF-A0A2N2DYX6-F1
#
_cell.length_a   1.000
_cell.length_b   1.000
_cell.length_c   1.000
_cell.angle_alpha   90.00
_cell.angle_beta   90.00
_cell.angle_gamma   90.00
#
_symmetry.space_group_name_H-M   'P 1'
#
loop_
_entity.id
_entity.type
_entity.pdbx_description
1 polymer ?
#
loop_
_entity_poly.entity_id
_entity_poly.type
_entity_poly.pdbx_seq_one_letter_code
_entity_poly.pdbx_strand_id
1 'polypeptide(L)'
;MDVSKIIRMSSKNQITIPKKFVQLLELGKEVECTVRNGAIVIRRLTRIQNEDFADLILQDLISEGYKGDALINRFREIRSGMKSAVSHLVQDALEYAKQDNRTTEERLNDIFGPRD
;
A
#
# COMPACT_ATOMS: atom_id res chain seq x y z
N MET A 1 -1.22 -22.70 0.41
CA MET A 1 -2.48 -23.45 0.25
C MET A 1 -3.27 -22.76 -0.83
N ASP A 2 -3.36 -23.35 -2.01
CA ASP A 2 -4.21 -22.83 -3.08
C ASP A 2 -5.64 -23.32 -2.87
N VAL A 3 -6.56 -22.38 -2.60
CA VAL A 3 -7.98 -22.68 -2.39
C VAL A 3 -8.77 -22.02 -3.51
N SER A 4 -9.31 -22.82 -4.41
CA SER A 4 -10.12 -22.36 -5.55
C SER A 4 -11.58 -22.74 -5.38
N LYS A 5 -12.48 -21.87 -5.85
CA LYS A 5 -13.92 -22.16 -5.91
C LYS A 5 -14.54 -21.42 -7.08
N ILE A 6 -15.24 -22.15 -7.95
CA ILE A 6 -16.04 -21.56 -9.02
C ILE A 6 -17.30 -20.97 -8.38
N ILE A 7 -17.59 -19.71 -8.69
CA ILE A 7 -18.77 -18.98 -8.20
C ILE A 7 -19.57 -18.44 -9.38
N ARG A 8 -20.89 -18.28 -9.18
CA ARG A 8 -21.78 -17.70 -10.18
C ARG A 8 -21.80 -16.19 -10.06
N MET A 9 -21.88 -15.54 -11.20
CA MET A 9 -22.10 -14.10 -11.31
C MET A 9 -23.58 -13.83 -11.57
N SER A 10 -24.14 -12.84 -10.88
CA SER A 10 -25.52 -12.40 -11.12
C SER A 10 -25.64 -11.60 -12.42
N SER A 11 -26.87 -11.35 -12.86
CA SER A 11 -27.15 -10.49 -14.02
C SER A 11 -26.68 -9.03 -13.85
N LYS A 12 -26.40 -8.60 -12.61
CA LYS A 12 -25.86 -7.27 -12.29
C LYS A 12 -24.35 -7.31 -12.01
N ASN A 13 -23.66 -8.35 -12.47
CA ASN A 13 -22.22 -8.54 -12.24
C ASN A 13 -21.84 -8.62 -10.75
N GLN A 14 -22.76 -9.07 -9.89
CA GLN A 14 -22.47 -9.28 -8.48
C GLN A 14 -21.99 -10.71 -8.25
N ILE A 15 -20.98 -10.86 -7.41
CA ILE A 15 -20.44 -12.15 -6.99
C ILE A 15 -20.49 -12.26 -5.46
N THR A 16 -20.78 -13.45 -4.96
CA THR A 16 -20.74 -13.73 -3.52
C THR A 16 -19.41 -14.38 -3.17
N ILE A 17 -18.59 -13.70 -2.36
CA ILE A 17 -17.31 -14.23 -1.89
C ILE A 17 -17.57 -15.33 -0.85
N PRO A 18 -17.01 -16.55 -1.01
CA PRO A 18 -17.16 -17.62 -0.03
C PRO A 18 -16.69 -17.19 1.38
N LYS A 19 -17.46 -17.55 2.42
CA LYS A 19 -17.15 -17.22 3.82
C LYS A 19 -15.71 -17.59 4.24
N LYS A 20 -15.20 -18.73 3.76
CA LYS A 20 -13.82 -19.18 4.02
C LYS A 20 -12.77 -18.18 3.53
N PHE A 21 -13.02 -17.50 2.40
CA PHE A 21 -12.07 -16.53 1.82
C PHE A 21 -12.13 -15.22 2.58
N VAL A 22 -13.32 -14.79 2.99
CA VAL A 22 -13.51 -13.62 3.86
C VAL A 22 -12.74 -13.79 5.17
N GLN A 23 -12.81 -14.98 5.78
CA GLN A 23 -12.08 -15.29 7.01
C GLN A 23 -10.56 -15.37 6.77
N LEU A 24 -10.13 -16.05 5.70
CA LEU A 24 -8.70 -16.24 5.39
C LEU A 24 -7.98 -14.91 5.07
N LEU A 25 -8.67 -13.99 4.39
CA LEU A 25 -8.13 -12.69 3.98
C LEU A 25 -8.55 -11.54 4.89
N GLU A 26 -9.28 -11.84 5.98
CA GLU A 26 -9.80 -10.87 6.95
C GLU A 26 -10.53 -9.69 6.28
N LEU A 27 -11.39 -9.99 5.29
CA LEU A 27 -12.08 -8.96 4.53
C LEU A 27 -13.14 -8.26 5.39
N GLY A 28 -13.13 -6.93 5.36
CA GLY A 28 -14.15 -6.09 6.00
C GLY A 28 -15.39 -5.87 5.12
N LYS A 29 -16.19 -4.86 5.48
CA LYS A 29 -17.37 -4.43 4.69
C LYS A 29 -16.98 -3.77 3.37
N GLU A 30 -15.79 -3.18 3.32
CA GLU A 30 -15.22 -2.53 2.15
C GLU A 30 -13.92 -3.24 1.77
N VAL A 31 -13.69 -3.37 0.46
CA VAL A 31 -12.53 -4.04 -0.11
C VAL A 31 -12.00 -3.23 -1.28
N GLU A 32 -10.70 -3.29 -1.50
CA GLU A 32 -10.09 -2.77 -2.71
C GLU A 32 -10.32 -3.79 -3.84
N CYS A 33 -10.76 -3.32 -5.00
CA CYS A 33 -10.95 -4.12 -6.21
C CYS A 33 -10.12 -3.53 -7.34
N THR A 34 -9.14 -4.28 -7.85
CA THR A 34 -8.24 -3.83 -8.92
C THR A 34 -8.23 -4.83 -10.06
N VAL A 35 -7.96 -4.37 -11.29
CA VAL A 35 -7.71 -5.23 -12.44
C VAL A 35 -6.21 -5.32 -12.66
N ARG A 36 -5.64 -6.51 -12.59
CA ARG A 36 -4.22 -6.76 -12.88
C ARG A 36 -4.06 -8.09 -13.61
N ASN A 37 -3.26 -8.11 -14.67
CA ASN A 37 -2.93 -9.31 -15.44
C ASN A 37 -4.16 -10.12 -15.89
N GLY A 38 -5.21 -9.43 -16.37
CA GLY A 38 -6.45 -10.07 -16.81
C GLY A 38 -7.32 -10.64 -15.68
N ALA A 39 -6.98 -10.38 -14.40
CA ALA A 39 -7.72 -10.85 -13.24
C ALA A 39 -8.26 -9.68 -12.42
N ILE A 40 -9.42 -9.90 -11.79
CA ILE A 40 -9.91 -9.06 -10.69
C ILE A 40 -9.20 -9.51 -9.41
N VAL A 41 -8.48 -8.60 -8.78
CA VAL A 41 -7.81 -8.84 -7.50
C VAL A 41 -8.53 -8.04 -6.42
N ILE A 42 -9.09 -8.78 -5.46
CA ILE A 42 -9.77 -8.23 -4.29
C ILE A 42 -8.81 -8.30 -3.11
N ARG A 43 -8.56 -7.15 -2.47
CA ARG A 43 -7.71 -7.04 -1.27
C ARG A 43 -8.49 -6.42 -0.13
N ARG A 44 -8.12 -6.77 1.11
CA ARG A 44 -8.61 -6.03 2.27
C ARG A 44 -8.26 -4.56 2.10
N LEU A 45 -9.20 -3.66 2.39
CA LEU A 45 -8.92 -2.23 2.36
C LEU A 45 -8.00 -1.90 3.53
N THR A 46 -6.70 -1.94 3.29
CA THR A 46 -5.72 -1.42 4.23
C THR A 46 -5.71 0.07 3.99
N ARG A 47 -6.35 0.84 4.88
CA ARG A 47 -6.02 2.26 4.97
C ARG A 47 -4.54 2.24 5.32
N ILE A 48 -3.64 2.59 4.38
CA ILE A 48 -2.28 2.98 4.74
C ILE A 48 -2.50 3.97 5.86
N GLN A 49 -2.15 3.57 7.07
CA GLN A 49 -2.48 4.36 8.23
C GLN A 49 -1.65 5.61 8.05
N ASN A 50 -2.31 6.72 7.72
CA ASN A 50 -1.70 8.04 7.72
C ASN A 50 -1.08 8.36 9.10
N GLU A 51 -1.36 7.55 10.11
CA GLU A 51 -0.73 7.57 11.43
C GLU A 51 0.74 7.15 11.40
N ASP A 52 1.13 6.19 10.55
CA ASP A 52 2.51 5.65 10.52
C ASP A 52 3.56 6.74 10.20
N PHE A 53 3.15 7.82 9.54
CA PHE A 53 4.01 8.94 9.18
C PHE A 53 3.62 10.25 9.86
N ALA A 54 2.53 10.27 10.63
CA ALA A 54 2.03 11.50 11.25
C ALA A 54 3.08 12.13 12.17
N ASP A 55 3.74 11.30 12.98
CA ASP A 55 4.76 11.75 13.93
C ASP A 55 6.00 12.29 13.23
N LEU A 56 6.44 11.65 12.15
CA LEU A 56 7.60 12.10 11.35
C LEU A 56 7.33 13.45 10.69
N ILE A 57 6.14 13.64 10.10
CA ILE A 57 5.76 14.90 9.46
C ILE A 57 5.63 16.00 10.51
N LEU A 58 5.08 15.70 11.68
CA LEU A 58 4.98 16.66 12.77
C LEU A 58 6.38 17.06 13.26
N GLN A 59 7.33 16.12 13.39
CA GLN A 59 8.72 16.43 13.74
C GLN A 59 9.39 17.34 12.71
N ASP A 60 9.22 17.06 11.42
CA ASP A 60 9.77 17.88 10.34
C ASP A 60 9.19 19.29 10.37
N LEU A 61 7.86 19.42 10.46
CA LEU A 61 7.20 20.72 10.49
C LEU A 61 7.55 21.55 11.73
N ILE A 62 7.72 20.91 12.89
CA ILE A 62 8.20 21.58 14.10
C ILE A 62 9.65 22.04 13.92
N SER A 63 10.49 21.22 13.29
CA SER A 63 11.89 21.55 12.99
C SER A 63 12.02 22.70 11.98
N GLU A 64 11.10 22.79 11.02
CA GLU A 64 10.93 23.92 10.10
C GLU A 64 10.37 25.19 10.78
N GLY A 65 9.96 25.10 12.04
CA GLY A 65 9.53 26.23 12.86
C GLY A 65 8.03 26.53 12.81
N TYR A 66 7.22 25.67 12.20
CA TYR A 66 5.76 25.84 12.18
C TYR A 66 5.16 25.64 13.58
N LYS A 67 4.20 26.49 13.95
CA LYS A 67 3.51 26.48 15.25
C LYS A 67 2.02 26.83 15.10
N GLY A 68 1.22 26.44 16.10
CA GLY A 68 -0.20 26.81 16.19
C GLY A 68 -0.99 26.40 14.93
N ASP A 69 -1.87 27.28 14.46
CA ASP A 69 -2.72 27.01 13.29
C ASP A 69 -1.93 26.79 11.99
N ALA A 70 -0.74 27.41 11.86
CA ALA A 70 0.11 27.23 10.69
C ALA A 70 0.65 25.79 10.60
N LEU A 71 1.01 25.18 11.73
CA LEU A 71 1.43 23.77 11.80
C LEU A 71 0.30 22.84 11.37
N ILE A 72 -0.91 23.09 11.88
CA ILE A 72 -2.09 22.27 11.59
C ILE A 72 -2.46 22.34 10.10
N ASN A 73 -2.45 23.54 9.52
CA ASN A 73 -2.76 23.73 8.12
C ASN A 73 -1.74 23.05 7.22
N ARG A 74 -0.45 23.21 7.51
CA ARG A 74 0.62 22.57 6.71
C ARG A 74 0.62 21.05 6.82
N PHE A 75 0.37 20.52 8.02
CA PHE A 75 0.22 19.08 8.24
C PHE A 75 -0.93 18.48 7.42
N ARG A 76 -2.07 19.17 7.34
CA ARG A 76 -3.22 18.72 6.52
C ARG A 76 -2.90 18.72 5.02
N GLU A 77 -2.24 19.77 4.52
CA GLU A 77 -1.81 19.85 3.13
C GLU A 77 -0.91 18.66 2.76
N ILE A 78 0.16 18.44 3.52
CA ILE A 78 1.10 17.32 3.28
C ILE A 78 0.38 15.98 3.38
N ARG A 79 -0.42 15.77 4.44
CA ARG A 79 -1.18 14.53 4.64
C ARG A 79 -2.13 14.20 3.48
N SER A 80 -2.70 15.21 2.84
CA SER A 80 -3.61 15.02 1.71
C SER A 80 -2.90 14.60 0.42
N GLY A 81 -1.69 15.12 0.15
CA GLY A 81 -0.91 14.80 -1.05
C GLY A 81 -0.11 13.50 -0.96
N MET A 82 0.22 13.07 0.26
CA MET A 82 1.12 11.93 0.50
C MET A 82 0.60 10.59 -0.03
N LYS A 83 -0.70 10.32 -0.01
CA LYS A 83 -1.22 9.02 -0.51
C LYS A 83 -0.80 8.75 -1.95
N SER A 84 -0.80 9.79 -2.78
CA SER A 84 -0.35 9.68 -4.17
C SER A 84 1.17 9.54 -4.23
N ALA A 85 1.90 10.41 -3.55
CA ALA A 85 3.36 10.44 -3.57
C ALA A 85 4.01 9.14 -3.05
N VAL A 86 3.51 8.59 -1.93
CA VAL A 86 3.98 7.30 -1.38
C VAL A 86 3.66 6.15 -2.34
N SER A 87 2.46 6.14 -2.94
CA SER A 87 2.13 5.10 -3.92
C SER A 87 3.02 5.19 -5.16
N HIS A 88 3.39 6.39 -5.60
CA HIS A 88 4.33 6.59 -6.69
C HIS A 88 5.74 6.16 -6.31
N LEU A 89 6.25 6.52 -5.13
CA LEU A 89 7.57 6.08 -4.65
C LEU A 89 7.67 4.55 -4.56
N VAL A 90 6.64 3.89 -4.03
CA VAL A 90 6.57 2.43 -3.99
C VAL A 90 6.54 1.84 -5.41
N GLN A 91 5.77 2.44 -6.31
CA GLN A 91 5.69 1.99 -7.70
C GLN A 91 7.04 2.14 -8.43
N ASP A 92 7.71 3.27 -8.25
CA ASP A 92 9.03 3.54 -8.84
C ASP A 92 10.05 2.54 -8.31
N ALA A 93 10.10 2.32 -6.99
CA ALA A 93 10.98 1.32 -6.38
C ALA A 93 10.72 -0.10 -6.92
N LEU A 94 9.46 -0.46 -7.16
CA LEU A 94 9.09 -1.73 -7.77
C LEU A 94 9.52 -1.82 -9.23
N GLU A 95 9.42 -0.74 -10.01
CA GLU A 95 9.91 -0.69 -11.40
C GLU A 95 11.43 -0.83 -11.47
N TYR A 96 12.17 -0.09 -10.62
CA TYR A 96 13.62 -0.26 -10.49
C TYR A 96 13.99 -1.70 -10.13
N ALA A 97 13.27 -2.31 -9.18
CA ALA A 97 13.50 -3.69 -8.77
C ALA A 97 13.23 -4.73 -9.85
N LYS A 98 12.38 -4.44 -10.85
CA LYS A 98 12.10 -5.31 -12.00
C LYS A 98 13.16 -5.18 -13.10
N GLN A 99 13.78 -4.02 -13.23
CA GLN A 99 14.84 -3.75 -14.22
C GLN A 99 16.22 -4.20 -13.72
N ASP A 100 16.31 -4.57 -12.44
CA ASP A 100 17.52 -5.10 -11.83
C ASP A 100 17.76 -6.56 -12.24
N ASN A 101 18.78 -6.77 -13.09
CA ASN A 101 19.18 -8.08 -13.60
C ASN A 101 20.08 -8.87 -12.62
N ARG A 102 20.43 -8.29 -11.46
CA ARG A 102 21.24 -8.96 -10.43
C ARG A 102 20.45 -10.09 -9.79
N THR A 103 21.16 -11.15 -9.42
CA THR A 103 20.58 -12.27 -8.67
C THR A 103 20.12 -11.83 -7.28
N THR A 104 19.20 -12.60 -6.69
CA THR A 104 18.68 -12.31 -5.35
C THR A 104 19.80 -12.19 -4.30
N GLU A 105 20.85 -13.01 -4.38
CA GLU A 105 21.99 -12.97 -3.47
C GLU A 105 22.82 -11.69 -3.62
N GLU A 106 23.11 -11.27 -4.85
CA GLU A 106 23.83 -10.02 -5.12
C GLU A 106 23.06 -8.80 -4.60
N ARG A 107 21.73 -8.79 -4.76
CA ARG A 107 20.87 -7.71 -4.27
C ARG A 107 20.81 -7.68 -2.74
N LEU A 108 20.75 -8.84 -2.09
CA LEU A 108 20.73 -8.92 -0.63
C LEU A 108 22.06 -8.50 -0.02
N ASN A 109 23.19 -8.88 -0.63
CA ASN A 109 24.51 -8.43 -0.19
C ASN A 109 24.73 -6.93 -0.39
N ASP A 110 24.21 -6.33 -1.45
CA ASP A 110 24.31 -4.87 -1.66
C ASP A 110 23.52 -4.08 -0.59
N ILE A 111 22.33 -4.55 -0.21
CA ILE A 111 21.46 -3.85 0.74
C ILE A 111 21.83 -4.14 2.20
N PHE A 112 22.08 -5.40 2.53
CA PHE A 112 22.24 -5.90 3.90
C PHE A 112 23.63 -6.47 4.18
N GLY A 113 24.54 -6.44 3.20
CA GLY A 113 25.92 -6.86 3.41
C GLY A 113 26.66 -5.90 4.34
N PRO A 114 27.77 -6.37 4.93
CA PRO A 114 28.63 -5.52 5.73
C PRO A 114 29.12 -4.34 4.88
N ARG A 115 28.89 -3.13 5.37
CA ARG A 115 29.54 -1.94 4.84
C ARG A 115 30.83 -1.77 5.61
N ASP A 116 31.95 -1.67 4.88
CA ASP A 116 33.25 -1.31 5.45
C ASP A 116 33.18 0.05 6.17
#